data_AF-A0AAW1NG42-F1
#
_entry.id   AF-A0AAW1NG42-F1
#
_cell.length_a   1.000
_cell.length_b   1.000
_cell.length_c   1.000
_cell.angle_alpha   90.00
_cell.angle_beta   90.00
_cell.angle_gamma   90.00
#
_symmetry.space_group_name_H-M   'P 1'
#
loop_
_entity.id
_entity.type
_entity.pdbx_description
1 polymer ?
#
loop_
_entity_poly.entity_id
_entity_poly.type
_entity_poly.pdbx_seq_one_letter_code
_entity_poly.pdbx_strand_id
1 'polypeptide(L)'
;MIINPETTSWCRANHLVSCPPYHVSPAGEIIYRNDTSRFPYFAYHLYCGPGNAGYAENPVDICDPYSNPQSQEILQLLPHPEWAVHGYPNRQGDGWVRDPRIWKLDVGALSSRLYFYQK
;
A
#
# COMPACT_ATOMS: atom_id res chain seq x y z
N MET A 1 -8.09 10.87 4.07
CA MET A 1 -7.54 10.33 2.80
C MET A 1 -8.50 10.73 1.71
N ILE A 2 -8.11 11.62 0.80
CA ILE A 2 -8.92 12.02 -0.35
C ILE A 2 -8.25 11.38 -1.56
N ILE A 3 -8.86 10.32 -2.11
CA ILE A 3 -8.29 9.57 -3.24
C ILE A 3 -9.03 9.95 -4.51
N ASN A 4 -8.30 10.43 -5.51
CA ASN A 4 -8.85 10.64 -6.83
C ASN A 4 -9.40 9.30 -7.36
N PRO A 5 -10.71 9.20 -7.67
CA PRO A 5 -11.31 7.95 -8.14
C PRO A 5 -10.70 7.42 -9.44
N GLU A 6 -10.02 8.27 -10.21
CA GLU A 6 -9.33 7.90 -11.44
C GLU A 6 -7.94 7.28 -11.19
N THR A 7 -7.43 7.34 -9.96
CA THR A 7 -6.13 6.74 -9.62
C THR A 7 -6.23 5.21 -9.72
N THR A 8 -5.35 4.64 -10.55
CA THR A 8 -5.20 3.19 -10.76
C THR A 8 -3.98 2.66 -10.03
N SER A 9 -3.90 1.35 -9.87
CA SER A 9 -2.76 0.72 -9.20
C SER A 9 -1.51 0.70 -10.10
N TRP A 10 -0.38 1.15 -9.55
CA TRP A 10 0.95 0.90 -10.14
C TRP A 10 1.54 -0.42 -9.65
N CYS A 11 1.12 -0.88 -8.47
CA CYS A 11 1.40 -2.22 -7.97
C CYS A 11 0.52 -3.27 -8.68
N ARG A 12 1.09 -4.04 -9.60
CA ARG A 12 0.35 -5.05 -10.37
C ARG A 12 1.22 -6.26 -10.68
N ALA A 13 0.59 -7.38 -11.00
CA ALA A 13 1.27 -8.67 -11.23
C ALA A 13 2.41 -8.60 -12.26
N ASN A 14 2.34 -7.71 -13.25
CA ASN A 14 3.38 -7.49 -14.26
C ASN A 14 4.28 -6.26 -13.98
N HIS A 15 4.17 -5.65 -12.80
CA HIS A 15 4.95 -4.47 -12.39
C HIS A 15 5.18 -4.49 -10.86
N LEU A 16 5.97 -5.48 -10.42
CA LEU A 16 6.19 -5.77 -9.00
C LEU A 16 7.08 -4.75 -8.28
N VAL A 17 7.84 -3.94 -9.02
CA VAL A 17 8.75 -2.92 -8.48
C VAL A 17 8.03 -1.90 -7.60
N SER A 18 6.74 -1.66 -7.87
CA SER A 18 5.86 -0.75 -7.11
C SER A 18 5.02 -1.47 -6.05
N CYS A 19 5.27 -2.76 -5.77
CA CYS A 19 4.53 -3.55 -4.80
C CYS A 19 5.35 -3.82 -3.54
N PRO A 20 4.71 -3.80 -2.35
CA PRO A 20 5.40 -4.24 -1.13
C PRO A 20 5.78 -5.72 -1.27
N PRO A 21 6.89 -6.17 -0.64
CA PRO A 21 7.37 -7.55 -0.73
C PRO A 21 6.32 -8.61 -0.39
N TYR A 22 5.49 -8.33 0.62
CA TYR A 22 4.38 -9.18 1.01
C TYR A 22 3.19 -8.38 1.54
N HIS A 23 2.06 -9.05 1.57
CA HIS A 23 0.82 -8.62 2.20
C HIS A 23 0.52 -9.52 3.40
N VAL A 24 0.05 -8.95 4.51
CA VAL A 24 -0.44 -9.73 5.66
C VAL A 24 -1.96 -9.77 5.60
N SER A 25 -2.53 -10.96 5.38
CA SER A 25 -3.99 -11.17 5.26
C SER A 25 -4.73 -10.87 6.58
N PRO A 26 -6.07 -10.78 6.57
CA PRO A 26 -6.84 -10.57 7.81
C PRO A 26 -6.65 -11.67 8.85
N ALA A 27 -6.26 -12.87 8.40
CA ALA A 27 -5.92 -14.01 9.26
C ALA A 27 -4.45 -14.01 9.74
N GLY A 28 -3.65 -13.01 9.35
CA GLY A 28 -2.22 -12.93 9.68
C GLY A 28 -1.32 -13.73 8.73
N GLU A 29 -1.85 -14.24 7.62
CA GLU A 29 -1.05 -15.00 6.65
C GLU A 29 -0.17 -14.06 5.81
N ILE A 30 1.11 -14.41 5.63
CA ILE A 30 2.03 -13.71 4.72
C ILE A 30 1.82 -14.21 3.29
N ILE A 31 1.43 -13.31 2.40
CA ILE A 31 1.23 -13.57 0.98
C ILE A 31 2.26 -12.74 0.21
N TYR A 32 3.22 -13.39 -0.44
CA TYR A 32 4.28 -12.73 -1.20
C TYR A 32 3.75 -12.14 -2.51
N ARG A 33 4.34 -11.02 -2.96
CA ARG A 33 3.97 -10.34 -4.22
C ARG A 33 4.16 -11.17 -5.49
N ASN A 34 4.82 -12.32 -5.42
CA ASN A 34 4.96 -13.26 -6.54
C ASN A 34 3.80 -14.27 -6.61
N ASP A 35 3.01 -14.40 -5.55
CA ASP A 35 1.78 -15.21 -5.56
C ASP A 35 0.65 -14.40 -6.21
N THR A 36 0.64 -14.40 -7.53
CA THR A 36 -0.28 -13.61 -8.34
C THR A 36 -1.75 -14.01 -8.15
N SER A 37 -2.00 -15.19 -7.59
CA SER A 37 -3.35 -15.71 -7.35
C SER A 37 -3.99 -15.17 -6.07
N ARG A 38 -3.19 -14.73 -5.10
CA ARG A 38 -3.67 -14.31 -3.77
C ARG A 38 -3.25 -12.91 -3.37
N PHE A 39 -2.18 -12.36 -3.92
CA PHE A 39 -1.71 -11.03 -3.55
C PHE A 39 -2.72 -9.94 -3.99
N PRO A 40 -3.18 -9.05 -3.09
CA PRO A 40 -4.21 -8.07 -3.41
C PRO A 40 -3.63 -6.83 -4.09
N TYR A 41 -3.12 -6.97 -5.32
CA TYR A 41 -2.46 -5.87 -6.06
C TYR A 41 -3.26 -4.57 -6.11
N PHE A 42 -4.59 -4.67 -6.33
CA PHE A 42 -5.47 -3.50 -6.43
C PHE A 42 -5.77 -2.81 -5.09
N ALA A 43 -5.35 -3.40 -3.97
CA ALA A 43 -5.42 -2.75 -2.67
C ALA A 43 -4.28 -1.73 -2.46
N TYR A 44 -3.21 -1.85 -3.23
CA TYR A 44 -2.04 -0.97 -3.16
C TYR A 44 -2.00 -0.08 -4.40
N HIS A 45 -1.61 1.18 -4.22
CA HIS A 45 -1.24 2.05 -5.35
C HIS A 45 0.24 1.90 -5.66
N LEU A 46 1.09 2.13 -4.65
CA LEU A 46 2.55 2.22 -4.76
C LEU A 46 3.18 1.82 -3.43
N TYR A 47 4.26 1.04 -3.52
CA TYR A 47 5.31 0.91 -2.52
C TYR A 47 6.63 1.32 -3.15
N CYS A 48 7.39 2.13 -2.45
CA CYS A 48 8.78 2.39 -2.74
C CYS A 48 9.58 2.36 -1.44
N GLY A 49 10.78 1.80 -1.50
CA GLY A 49 11.63 1.57 -0.35
C GLY A 49 12.49 2.79 0.00
N PRO A 50 13.06 2.82 1.21
CA PRO A 50 14.00 3.86 1.59
C PRO A 50 15.34 3.68 0.87
N GLY A 51 15.89 4.77 0.35
CA GLY A 51 17.15 4.76 -0.43
C GLY A 51 18.39 4.29 0.35
N ASN A 52 18.31 4.18 1.67
CA ASN A 52 19.37 3.66 2.54
C ASN A 52 19.09 2.23 3.04
N ALA A 53 18.11 1.52 2.48
CA ALA A 53 17.84 0.12 2.81
C ALA A 53 18.99 -0.79 2.33
N GLY A 54 19.73 -1.38 3.27
CA GLY A 54 20.85 -2.28 2.95
C GLY A 54 20.43 -3.63 2.39
N TYR A 55 19.19 -4.07 2.66
CA TYR A 55 18.66 -5.39 2.29
C TYR A 55 17.27 -5.30 1.66
N ALA A 56 17.01 -4.27 0.86
CA ALA A 56 15.71 -4.13 0.19
C ALA A 56 15.46 -5.31 -0.77
N GLU A 57 14.25 -5.88 -0.73
CA GLU A 57 13.91 -7.02 -1.58
C GLU A 57 13.67 -6.57 -3.03
N ASN A 58 14.54 -7.01 -3.94
CA ASN A 58 14.41 -6.71 -5.36
C ASN A 58 13.27 -7.51 -6.02
N PRO A 59 12.52 -6.93 -6.98
CA PRO A 59 12.64 -5.55 -7.47
C PRO A 59 11.98 -4.53 -6.53
N VAL A 60 12.57 -3.35 -6.38
CA VAL A 60 12.01 -2.25 -5.59
C VAL A 60 12.51 -0.91 -6.11
N ASP A 61 11.64 0.10 -6.15
CA ASP A 61 12.03 1.48 -6.48
C ASP A 61 12.28 2.29 -5.21
N ILE A 62 13.02 3.39 -5.34
CA ILE A 62 13.27 4.36 -4.26
C ILE A 62 12.39 5.59 -4.43
N CYS A 63 11.72 6.01 -3.35
CA CYS A 63 10.64 7.00 -3.45
C CYS A 63 11.05 8.38 -3.97
N ASP A 64 12.29 8.77 -3.67
CA ASP A 64 12.84 10.04 -4.09
C ASP A 64 14.37 9.98 -4.01
N PRO A 65 15.06 9.69 -5.13
CA PRO A 65 16.52 9.64 -5.15
C PRO A 65 17.20 11.00 -5.00
N TYR A 66 16.47 12.12 -5.14
CA TYR A 66 17.10 13.42 -5.40
C TYR A 66 16.66 14.56 -4.48
N SER A 67 15.37 14.70 -4.20
CA SER A 67 14.84 15.93 -3.58
C SER A 67 14.79 15.90 -2.06
N ASN A 68 14.85 14.73 -1.42
CA ASN A 68 14.86 14.61 0.03
C ASN A 68 16.21 14.11 0.58
N PRO A 69 16.88 14.88 1.46
CA PRO A 69 18.11 14.44 2.12
C PRO A 69 17.91 13.25 3.08
N GLN A 70 16.67 12.95 3.50
CA GLN A 70 16.35 11.77 4.29
C GLN A 70 15.66 10.71 3.45
N SER A 71 16.16 9.47 3.52
CA SER A 71 15.52 8.35 2.84
C SER A 71 14.09 8.15 3.32
N GLN A 72 13.13 8.20 2.39
CA GLN A 72 11.72 7.94 2.66
C GLN A 72 11.32 6.56 2.21
N GLU A 73 10.45 5.94 3.00
CA GLU A 73 9.63 4.81 2.58
C GLU A 73 8.20 5.31 2.41
N ILE A 74 7.55 4.95 1.31
CA ILE A 74 6.16 5.35 1.04
C ILE A 74 5.37 4.11 0.66
N LEU A 75 4.24 3.95 1.33
CA LEU A 75 3.20 2.99 0.98
C LEU A 75 1.88 3.74 0.78
N GLN A 76 1.36 3.69 -0.43
CA GLN A 76 0.08 4.29 -0.81
C GLN A 76 -0.94 3.18 -1.07
N LEU A 77 -2.11 3.32 -0.46
CA LEU A 77 -3.23 2.38 -0.56
C LEU A 77 -4.30 2.92 -1.50
N LEU A 78 -5.03 2.02 -2.13
CA LEU A 78 -6.26 2.33 -2.86
C LEU A 78 -7.49 1.88 -2.07
N PRO A 79 -8.67 2.47 -2.29
CA PRO A 79 -9.90 1.98 -1.71
C PRO A 79 -10.13 0.52 -2.11
N HIS A 80 -10.29 -0.36 -1.13
CA HIS A 80 -10.38 -1.80 -1.35
C HIS A 80 -11.04 -2.52 -0.16
N PRO A 81 -11.79 -3.62 -0.37
CA PRO A 81 -12.37 -4.41 0.72
C PRO A 81 -11.36 -4.85 1.78
N GLU A 82 -10.11 -5.06 1.38
CA GLU A 82 -8.99 -5.43 2.25
C GLU A 82 -8.78 -4.43 3.39
N TRP A 83 -9.04 -3.15 3.15
CA TRP A 83 -8.89 -2.07 4.14
C TRP A 83 -10.22 -1.67 4.79
N ALA A 84 -11.34 -1.99 4.13
CA ALA A 84 -12.68 -1.66 4.61
C ALA A 84 -12.99 -2.28 5.98
N VAL A 85 -12.40 -3.44 6.28
CA VAL A 85 -12.50 -4.08 7.61
C VAL A 85 -11.95 -3.20 8.74
N HIS A 86 -11.05 -2.27 8.42
CA HIS A 86 -10.48 -1.28 9.34
C HIS A 86 -11.15 0.10 9.23
N GLY A 87 -12.29 0.17 8.53
CA GLY A 87 -13.05 1.41 8.33
C GLY A 87 -12.51 2.32 7.23
N TYR A 88 -11.58 1.87 6.39
CA TYR A 88 -11.09 2.66 5.25
C TYR A 88 -12.03 2.56 4.03
N PRO A 89 -11.91 3.47 3.04
CA PRO A 89 -12.62 3.39 1.76
C PRO A 89 -12.61 2.00 1.12
N ASN A 90 -13.79 1.51 0.75
CA ASN A 90 -13.98 0.16 0.20
C ASN A 90 -13.85 0.14 -1.33
N ARG A 91 -14.25 1.22 -1.99
CA ARG A 91 -14.32 1.33 -3.46
C ARG A 91 -13.89 2.71 -3.92
N GLN A 92 -13.42 2.81 -5.17
CA GLN A 92 -13.06 4.10 -5.75
C GLN A 92 -14.21 5.12 -5.62
N GLY A 93 -13.86 6.36 -5.29
CA GLY A 93 -14.82 7.43 -5.02
C GLY A 93 -15.24 7.53 -3.55
N ASP A 94 -15.08 6.47 -2.74
CA ASP A 94 -15.24 6.58 -1.29
C ASP A 94 -14.18 7.53 -0.70
N GLY A 95 -14.60 8.49 0.11
CA GLY A 95 -13.72 9.49 0.71
C GLY A 95 -13.27 10.59 -0.24
N TRP A 96 -13.78 10.62 -1.48
CA TRP A 96 -13.53 11.73 -2.42
C TRP A 96 -14.27 13.00 -1.98
N VAL A 97 -13.92 14.13 -2.60
CA VAL A 97 -14.51 15.43 -2.30
C VAL A 97 -16.03 15.34 -2.39
N ARG A 98 -16.72 15.89 -1.38
CA ARG A 98 -18.19 15.86 -1.17
C ARG A 98 -18.77 14.55 -0.63
N ASP A 99 -17.94 13.57 -0.26
CA ASP A 99 -18.42 12.45 0.55
C ASP A 99 -18.75 12.94 1.97
N PRO A 100 -20.02 12.87 2.42
CA PRO A 100 -20.42 13.40 3.73
C PRO A 100 -20.09 12.45 4.89
N ARG A 101 -19.58 11.24 4.60
CA ARG A 101 -19.32 10.23 5.63
C ARG A 101 -18.19 10.65 6.58
N ILE A 102 -18.43 10.44 7.86
CA ILE A 102 -17.39 10.48 8.90
C ILE A 102 -16.77 9.10 8.98
N TRP A 103 -15.46 9.02 8.83
CA TRP A 103 -14.72 7.77 8.83
C TRP A 103 -14.21 7.46 10.24
N LYS A 104 -14.58 6.30 10.77
CA LYS A 104 -13.98 5.73 11.98
C LYS A 104 -12.94 4.72 11.56
N LEU A 105 -11.68 5.06 11.75
CA LEU A 105 -10.54 4.28 11.27
C LEU A 105 -9.89 3.51 12.41
N ASP A 106 -9.67 2.22 12.20
CA ASP A 106 -8.76 1.43 13.03
C ASP A 106 -7.34 1.48 12.45
N VAL A 107 -6.67 2.60 12.74
CA VAL A 107 -5.34 2.88 12.17
C VAL A 107 -4.29 1.89 12.68
N GLY A 108 -4.43 1.41 13.93
CA GLY A 108 -3.51 0.44 14.53
C GLY A 108 -3.64 -0.95 13.92
N ALA A 109 -4.88 -1.41 13.72
CA ALA A 109 -5.12 -2.69 13.05
C ALA A 109 -4.62 -2.66 11.60
N LEU A 110 -4.85 -1.57 10.86
CA LEU A 110 -4.29 -1.42 9.52
C LEU A 110 -2.76 -1.43 9.55
N SER A 111 -2.13 -0.56 10.36
CA SER A 111 -0.67 -0.40 10.36
C SER A 111 0.07 -1.69 10.74
N SER A 112 -0.50 -2.50 11.63
CA SER A 112 0.06 -3.81 12.00
C SER A 112 0.13 -4.82 10.86
N ARG A 113 -0.56 -4.56 9.74
CA ARG A 113 -0.65 -5.44 8.56
C ARG A 113 0.04 -4.86 7.33
N LEU A 114 0.51 -3.62 7.41
CA LEU A 114 1.26 -2.99 6.33
C LEU A 114 2.73 -3.38 6.41
N TYR A 115 3.33 -3.59 5.25
CA TYR A 115 4.76 -3.77 5.15
C TYR A 115 5.45 -2.42 5.38
N PHE A 116 6.44 -2.42 6.28
CA PHE A 116 7.46 -1.38 6.39
C PHE A 116 8.82 -2.06 6.53
N TYR A 117 9.83 -1.53 5.85
CA TYR A 117 11.18 -2.05 5.92
C TYR A 117 11.71 -1.95 7.36
N GLN A 118 12.10 -3.10 7.92
CA GLN A 118 12.75 -3.20 9.22
C GLN A 118 14.17 -3.73 8.99
N LYS A 119 15.14 -3.15 9.71
CA LYS A 119 16.55 -3.56 9.67
C LYS A 119 16.85 -4.61 10.72
#